data_AF-A0A0G4KHC9-F1
#
_entry.id   AF-A0A0G4KHC9-F1
#
_cell.length_a   1.000
_cell.length_b   1.000
_cell.length_c   1.000
_cell.angle_alpha   90.00
_cell.angle_beta   90.00
_cell.angle_gamma   90.00
#
_symmetry.space_group_name_H-M   'P 1'
#
loop_
_entity.id
_entity.type
_entity.pdbx_description
1 polymer ?
#
loop_
_entity_poly.entity_id
_entity_poly.type
_entity_poly.pdbx_seq_one_letter_code
_entity_poly.pdbx_strand_id
1 'polypeptide(L)'
;MGARFQQMYDNYRGQGWDIGMADLIQMGANVATVTCPLGPRIKTYVGRKDSATPAPDNLLPDVNADADSLIALFRDKTIGPHGLVALVG
;
A
#
# COMPACT_ATOMS: atom_id res chain seq x y z
N MET A 1 -11.11 4.54 1.13
CA MET A 1 -9.73 5.03 0.96
C MET A 1 -9.47 5.60 -0.44
N GLY A 2 -9.89 4.94 -1.52
CA GLY A 2 -9.62 5.37 -2.90
C GLY A 2 -10.06 6.80 -3.28
N ALA A 3 -11.25 7.24 -2.84
CA ALA A 3 -11.78 8.56 -3.23
C ALA A 3 -10.90 9.75 -2.80
N ARG A 4 -10.23 9.66 -1.64
CA ARG A 4 -9.35 10.74 -1.15
C ARG A 4 -8.04 10.81 -1.95
N PHE A 5 -7.47 9.66 -2.28
CA PHE A 5 -6.28 9.59 -3.13
C PHE A 5 -6.58 10.05 -4.55
N GLN A 6 -7.76 9.76 -5.10
CA GLN A 6 -8.18 10.28 -6.39
C GLN A 6 -8.24 11.81 -6.41
N GLN A 7 -8.87 12.41 -5.40
CA GLN A 7 -8.93 13.87 -5.29
C GLN A 7 -7.54 14.51 -5.19
N MET A 8 -6.62 13.92 -4.41
CA MET A 8 -5.25 14.40 -4.32
C MET A 8 -4.51 14.29 -5.65
N TYR A 9 -4.67 13.15 -6.33
CA TYR A 9 -4.09 12.91 -7.65
C TYR A 9 -4.55 13.98 -8.66
N ASP A 10 -5.86 14.19 -8.77
CA ASP A 10 -6.44 15.18 -9.70
C ASP A 10 -5.92 16.60 -9.39
N ASN A 11 -5.82 16.96 -8.11
CA ASN A 11 -5.29 18.26 -7.68
C ASN A 11 -3.82 18.47 -8.08
N TYR A 12 -2.95 17.46 -7.91
CA TYR A 12 -1.54 17.59 -8.28
C TYR A 12 -1.34 17.59 -9.79
N ARG A 13 -2.09 16.76 -10.52
CA ARG A 13 -2.10 16.77 -11.99
C ARG A 13 -2.60 18.10 -12.54
N GLY A 14 -3.64 18.68 -11.92
CA GLY A 14 -4.18 20.00 -12.27
C GLY A 14 -3.19 21.15 -12.04
N GLN A 15 -2.22 20.98 -11.15
CA GLN A 15 -1.11 21.92 -10.94
C GLN A 15 0.06 21.72 -11.93
N GLY A 16 -0.02 20.72 -12.82
CA GLY A 16 1.01 20.44 -13.83
C GLY A 16 2.09 19.43 -13.40
N TRP A 17 1.94 18.75 -12.26
CA TRP A 17 2.91 17.76 -11.80
C TRP A 17 2.71 16.40 -12.48
N ASP A 18 3.82 15.73 -12.83
CA ASP A 18 3.81 14.38 -13.37
C ASP A 18 4.00 13.33 -12.28
N ILE A 19 2.91 12.94 -11.63
CA ILE A 19 2.88 11.93 -10.57
C ILE A 19 2.10 10.69 -11.02
N GLY A 20 2.54 9.51 -10.58
CA GLY A 20 1.80 8.26 -10.70
C GLY A 20 0.94 7.98 -9.47
N MET A 21 -0.22 7.36 -9.65
CA MET A 21 -1.12 6.98 -8.56
C MET A 21 -0.47 5.95 -7.63
N ALA A 22 0.28 4.99 -8.19
CA ALA A 22 0.96 3.96 -7.41
C ALA A 22 2.00 4.55 -6.44
N ASP A 23 2.75 5.56 -6.89
CA ASP A 23 3.71 6.26 -6.03
C ASP A 23 3.00 7.16 -5.02
N LEU A 24 1.90 7.81 -5.40
CA LEU A 24 1.12 8.64 -4.49
C LEU A 24 0.55 7.82 -3.32
N ILE A 25 0.01 6.62 -3.58
CA ILE A 25 -0.51 5.73 -2.55
C ILE A 25 0.60 5.31 -1.56
N GLN A 26 1.76 4.90 -2.09
CA GLN A 26 2.87 4.41 -1.27
C GLN A 26 3.56 5.52 -0.48
N MET A 27 3.67 6.71 -1.07
CA MET A 27 4.12 7.90 -0.35
C MET A 27 3.13 8.26 0.76
N GLY A 28 1.82 8.19 0.50
CA GLY A 28 0.79 8.40 1.51
C GLY A 28 0.91 7.44 2.70
N ALA A 29 1.21 6.16 2.45
CA ALA A 29 1.47 5.18 3.51
C ALA A 29 2.70 5.56 4.36
N ASN A 30 3.82 5.91 3.73
CA ASN A 30 5.02 6.34 4.47
C ASN A 30 4.80 7.64 5.27
N VAL A 31 4.00 8.57 4.74
CA VAL A 31 3.60 9.79 5.47
C VAL A 31 2.74 9.42 6.68
N ALA A 32 1.79 8.48 6.53
CA ALA A 32 0.98 8.01 7.65
C ALA A 32 1.85 7.38 8.75
N THR A 33 2.81 6.52 8.39
CA THR A 33 3.69 5.87 9.39
C THR A 33 4.50 6.89 10.17
N VAL A 34 5.11 7.88 9.52
CA VAL A 34 5.96 8.87 10.23
C VAL A 34 5.16 9.93 11.01
N THR A 35 3.88 10.12 10.68
CA THR A 35 3.01 11.11 11.37
C THR A 35 2.55 10.60 12.73
N CYS A 36 2.44 9.28 12.90
CA CYS A 36 2.14 8.69 14.20
C CYS A 36 3.31 8.93 15.19
N PRO A 37 3.04 9.25 16.47
CA PRO A 37 4.09 9.35 17.47
C PRO A 37 4.93 8.07 17.53
N LEU A 38 6.26 8.21 17.48
CA LEU A 38 7.22 7.10 17.43
C LEU A 38 7.16 6.24 16.15
N GLY A 39 6.45 6.70 15.13
CA GLY A 39 6.38 6.06 13.84
C GLY A 39 7.74 5.99 13.12
N PRO A 40 8.07 4.86 12.47
CA PRO A 40 9.37 4.69 11.83
C PRO A 40 9.48 5.55 10.56
N ARG A 41 10.72 5.98 10.27
CA ARG A 41 11.08 6.58 8.98
C ARG A 41 11.50 5.48 8.02
N ILE A 42 10.66 5.18 7.05
CA ILE A 42 10.88 4.13 6.05
C ILE A 42 11.36 4.76 4.74
N LYS A 43 12.17 4.05 3.96
CA LYS A 43 12.64 4.51 2.65
C LYS A 43 11.46 4.61 1.68
N THR A 44 11.38 5.70 0.92
CA THR A 44 10.47 5.84 -0.22
C THR A 44 11.22 5.55 -1.51
N TYR A 45 10.72 4.59 -2.27
CA TYR A 45 11.14 4.33 -3.65
C TYR A 45 10.11 4.95 -4.60
N VAL A 46 10.59 5.58 -5.67
CA VAL A 46 9.78 6.34 -6.65
C VAL A 46 10.05 5.81 -8.06
N GLY A 47 9.06 5.88 -8.94
CA GLY A 47 9.11 5.40 -10.32
C GLY A 47 8.22 4.19 -10.58
N ARG A 48 7.16 3.97 -9.78
CA ARG A 48 6.21 2.89 -10.07
C ARG A 48 5.43 3.21 -11.35
N LYS A 49 5.27 2.20 -12.20
CA LYS A 49 4.41 2.29 -13.38
C LYS A 49 2.97 1.99 -13.00
N ASP A 50 2.07 2.93 -13.27
CA ASP A 50 0.63 2.72 -13.06
C ASP A 50 0.10 1.62 -14.00
N SER A 51 -0.88 0.86 -13.48
CA SER A 51 -1.59 -0.18 -14.23
C SER A 51 -3.06 0.20 -14.33
N ALA A 52 -3.61 0.14 -15.54
CA ALA A 52 -5.06 0.17 -15.78
C ALA A 52 -5.70 -1.23 -15.72
N THR A 53 -4.88 -2.28 -15.59
CA THR A 53 -5.36 -3.66 -15.45
C THR A 53 -5.70 -3.94 -13.99
N PRO A 54 -6.94 -4.34 -13.66
CA PRO A 54 -7.32 -4.74 -12.31
C PRO A 54 -6.46 -5.89 -11.79
N ALA A 55 -6.21 -5.90 -10.49
CA ALA A 55 -5.58 -7.05 -9.84
C ALA A 55 -6.54 -8.27 -9.87
N PRO A 56 -6.01 -9.51 -9.85
CA PRO A 56 -6.86 -10.69 -9.70
C PRO A 56 -7.65 -10.65 -8.39
N ASP A 57 -8.87 -11.16 -8.43
CA ASP A 57 -9.76 -11.21 -7.27
C ASP A 57 -9.27 -12.19 -6.19
N ASN A 58 -9.82 -12.05 -4.98
CA ASN A 58 -9.59 -12.95 -3.84
C ASN A 58 -8.14 -13.07 -3.35
N LEU A 59 -7.29 -12.07 -3.63
CA LEU A 59 -5.89 -12.01 -3.18
C LEU A 59 -5.63 -11.03 -2.02
N LEU A 60 -6.71 -10.50 -1.43
CA LEU A 60 -6.67 -9.71 -0.20
C LEU A 60 -7.04 -10.58 1.00
N PRO A 61 -6.43 -10.36 2.17
CA PRO A 61 -6.76 -11.11 3.37
C PRO A 61 -8.20 -10.82 3.83
N ASP A 62 -8.94 -11.87 4.18
CA ASP A 62 -10.24 -11.75 4.84
C ASP A 62 -10.03 -11.56 6.35
N VAL A 63 -10.87 -10.72 6.97
CA VAL A 63 -10.75 -10.36 8.39
C VAL A 63 -11.13 -11.49 9.35
N ASN A 64 -11.81 -12.53 8.86
CA ASN A 64 -12.24 -13.70 9.62
C ASN A 64 -11.47 -14.97 9.22
N ALA A 65 -10.46 -14.85 8.35
CA ALA A 65 -9.66 -15.99 7.91
C ALA A 65 -8.81 -16.56 9.06
N ASP A 66 -8.58 -17.87 9.04
CA ASP A 66 -7.68 -18.51 10.00
C ASP A 66 -6.21 -18.15 9.73
N ALA A 67 -5.35 -18.35 10.73
CA ALA A 67 -3.95 -17.97 10.65
C ALA A 67 -3.19 -18.72 9.54
N ASP A 68 -3.49 -20.00 9.30
CA ASP A 68 -2.78 -20.82 8.31
C ASP A 68 -3.06 -20.32 6.89
N SER A 69 -4.31 -19.95 6.61
CA SER A 69 -4.72 -19.35 5.33
C SER A 69 -4.05 -17.99 5.09
N LEU A 70 -3.94 -17.13 6.11
CA LEU A 70 -3.26 -15.84 6.02
C LEU A 70 -1.75 -16.02 5.82
N ILE A 71 -1.12 -16.95 6.54
CA ILE A 71 0.30 -17.26 6.37
C ILE A 71 0.57 -17.76 4.95
N ALA A 72 -0.28 -18.64 4.41
CA ALA A 72 -0.15 -19.12 3.03
C ALA A 72 -0.27 -17.97 2.02
N LEU A 73 -1.29 -17.12 2.16
CA LEU A 73 -1.52 -15.97 1.28
C LEU A 73 -0.33 -15.00 1.24
N PHE A 74 0.30 -14.73 2.38
CA PHE A 74 1.47 -13.85 2.44
C PHE A 74 2.75 -14.54 1.99
N ARG A 75 2.89 -15.86 2.20
CA ARG A 75 4.02 -16.64 1.69
C ARG A 75 4.05 -16.64 0.17
N ASP A 76 2.90 -16.67 -0.49
CA ASP A 76 2.78 -16.52 -1.96
C ASP A 76 3.25 -15.13 -2.44
N LYS A 77 3.36 -14.15 -1.54
CA LYS A 77 3.95 -12.82 -1.77
C LYS A 77 5.37 -12.71 -1.23
N THR A 78 6.02 -13.84 -0.96
CA THR A 78 7.38 -13.95 -0.39
C THR A 78 7.53 -13.40 1.04
N ILE A 79 6.41 -13.22 1.77
CA ILE A 79 6.40 -12.73 3.15
C ILE A 79 6.15 -13.90 4.10
N GLY A 80 7.13 -14.23 4.95
CA GLY A 80 7.00 -15.27 5.97
C GLY A 80 6.20 -14.82 7.20
N PRO A 81 5.93 -15.73 8.16
CA PRO A 81 5.10 -15.44 9.34
C PRO A 81 5.57 -14.23 10.17
N HIS A 82 6.88 -14.08 10.39
CA HIS A 82 7.42 -12.92 11.09
C HIS A 82 7.18 -11.60 10.34
N GLY A 83 7.25 -11.62 9.01
CA GLY A 83 6.96 -10.46 8.19
C GLY A 83 5.47 -10.11 8.20
N LEU A 84 4.59 -11.11 8.19
CA LEU A 84 3.15 -10.90 8.35
C LEU A 84 2.82 -10.23 9.68
N VAL A 85 3.37 -10.74 10.79
CA VAL A 85 3.16 -10.12 12.12
C VAL A 85 3.66 -8.67 12.16
N ALA A 86 4.79 -8.38 11.51
CA ALA A 86 5.33 -7.02 11.43
C ALA A 86 4.45 -6.04 10.60
N LEU A 87 3.52 -6.53 9.78
CA LEU A 87 2.62 -5.72 8.96
C LEU A 87 1.30 -5.35 9.65
N VAL A 88 1.06 -5.80 10.89
CA VAL A 88 -0.18 -5.55 11.66
C VAL A 88 -0.09 -4.25 12.48
N GLY A 89 0.50 -3.19 11.91
CA GLY A 89 0.80 -1.93 12.60
C GLY A 89 0.27 -0.69 11.90
#